data_AF-A0A1Q7TGN2-F1
#
_entry.id   AF-A0A1Q7TGN2-F1
#
_cell.length_a   1.000
_cell.length_b   1.000
_cell.length_c   1.000
_cell.angle_alpha   90.00
_cell.angle_beta   90.00
_cell.angle_gamma   90.00
#
_symmetry.space_group_name_H-M   'P 1'
#
loop_
_entity.id
_entity.type
_entity.pdbx_description
1 polymer ?
#
loop_
_entity_poly.entity_id
_entity_poly.type
_entity_poly.pdbx_seq_one_letter_code
_entity_poly.pdbx_strand_id
1 'polypeptide(L)'
;MTVADFIANGNQWPDNPDEVCQASFPNSLAPNQTFEVVIGDDRLFDSFGVRSDCSGNPLLCDTAYVFRCRVSETASCDASPWGNSIACATLPCNPGQNCTYSQGYWKNHSDVWPLQNLTLGAVSYNKSQLLQILNRPAQANGLVILAHQLIAAKLNIANGADPAAVQQSVIDADGMIGGLIVPPIGNGYLSPAQTSELTDTLTEYNEGTIGPGHCDD
;
A
#
# COMPACT_ATOMS: atom_id res chain seq x y z
N MET A 1 -4.95 9.20 -12.47
CA MET A 1 -5.71 8.41 -13.47
C MET A 1 -5.71 6.94 -13.06
N THR A 2 -6.57 6.10 -13.64
CA THR A 2 -6.52 4.66 -13.35
C THR A 2 -5.27 4.02 -13.97
N VAL A 3 -4.80 2.90 -13.42
CA VAL A 3 -3.72 2.10 -14.03
C VAL A 3 -4.10 1.64 -15.44
N ALA A 4 -5.39 1.32 -15.67
CA ALA A 4 -5.88 0.92 -16.99
C ALA A 4 -5.71 2.05 -18.02
N ASP A 5 -6.07 3.28 -17.66
CA ASP A 5 -5.90 4.45 -18.53
C ASP A 5 -4.41 4.72 -18.81
N PHE A 6 -3.56 4.60 -17.79
CA PHE A 6 -2.11 4.79 -17.93
C PHE A 6 -1.49 3.77 -18.89
N ILE A 7 -1.89 2.51 -18.80
CA ILE A 7 -1.45 1.45 -19.72
C ILE A 7 -2.01 1.68 -21.12
N ALA A 8 -3.29 2.07 -21.24
CA ALA A 8 -3.91 2.39 -22.52
C ALA A 8 -3.18 3.56 -23.23
N ASN A 9 -2.61 4.48 -22.46
CA ASN A 9 -1.75 5.56 -22.94
C ASN A 9 -0.26 5.15 -23.08
N GLY A 10 0.04 3.86 -23.23
CA GLY A 10 1.40 3.38 -23.50
C GLY A 10 2.36 3.47 -22.31
N ASN A 11 1.85 3.42 -21.07
CA ASN A 11 2.60 3.67 -19.83
C ASN A 11 3.20 5.09 -19.77
N GLN A 12 2.46 6.05 -20.31
CA GLN A 12 2.84 7.46 -20.31
C GLN A 12 1.73 8.31 -19.69
N TRP A 13 2.12 9.42 -19.09
CA TRP A 13 1.16 10.42 -18.67
C TRP A 13 0.68 11.22 -19.90
N PRO A 14 -0.59 11.63 -19.96
CA PRO A 14 -1.10 12.50 -21.01
C PRO A 14 -0.25 13.77 -21.15
N ASP A 15 -0.07 14.20 -22.39
CA ASP A 15 0.64 15.44 -22.71
C ASP A 15 -0.12 16.67 -22.21
N ASN A 16 -1.46 16.60 -22.21
CA ASN A 16 -2.32 17.62 -21.64
C ASN A 16 -2.59 17.33 -20.16
N PRO A 17 -2.10 18.15 -19.21
CA PRO A 17 -2.31 17.93 -17.80
C PRO A 17 -3.77 18.08 -17.37
N ASP A 18 -4.61 18.77 -18.14
CA ASP A 18 -6.05 18.95 -17.84
C ASP A 18 -6.86 17.66 -18.06
N GLU A 19 -6.27 16.64 -18.68
CA GLU A 19 -6.91 15.32 -18.88
C GLU A 19 -6.82 14.43 -17.63
N VAL A 20 -6.11 14.88 -16.59
CA VAL A 20 -5.92 14.12 -15.35
C VAL A 20 -6.33 14.94 -14.15
N CYS A 21 -6.88 14.26 -13.13
CA CYS A 21 -7.09 14.86 -11.83
C CYS A 21 -5.78 15.37 -11.22
N GLN A 22 -5.80 16.60 -10.72
CA GLN A 22 -4.72 17.24 -10.02
C GLN A 22 -5.17 17.67 -8.62
N ALA A 23 -4.22 17.64 -7.68
CA ALA A 23 -4.38 18.22 -6.36
C ALA A 23 -3.15 19.06 -6.05
N SER A 24 -3.37 20.25 -5.49
CA SER A 24 -2.34 21.21 -5.08
C SER A 24 -2.40 21.41 -3.59
N PHE A 25 -1.23 21.33 -2.95
CA PHE A 25 -1.05 21.46 -1.51
C PHE A 25 -0.37 22.81 -1.23
N PRO A 26 -0.80 23.57 -0.22
CA PRO A 26 -0.33 24.95 0.01
C PRO A 26 1.07 25.04 0.62
N ASN A 27 1.74 23.91 0.88
CA ASN A 27 3.03 23.85 1.54
C ASN A 27 4.17 24.32 0.62
N SER A 28 4.94 25.30 1.08
CA SER A 28 6.21 25.70 0.45
C SER A 28 7.36 24.89 1.03
N LEU A 29 8.19 24.30 0.18
CA LEU A 29 9.37 23.52 0.59
C LEU A 29 10.64 24.34 0.44
N ALA A 30 11.46 24.36 1.50
CA ALA A 30 12.82 24.88 1.42
C ALA A 30 13.72 23.93 0.61
N PRO A 31 14.89 24.39 0.13
CA PRO A 31 15.86 23.49 -0.50
C PRO A 31 16.18 22.28 0.38
N ASN A 32 16.11 21.08 -0.22
CA ASN A 32 16.31 19.77 0.43
C ASN A 32 15.24 19.36 1.47
N GLN A 33 14.11 20.05 1.58
CA GLN A 33 12.99 19.53 2.36
C GLN A 33 12.19 18.46 1.60
N THR A 34 11.63 17.54 2.36
CA THR A 34 10.69 16.52 1.90
C THR A 34 9.30 16.77 2.48
N PHE A 35 8.28 16.35 1.75
CA PHE A 35 6.89 16.38 2.19
C PHE A 35 6.20 15.10 1.73
N GLU A 36 5.47 14.47 2.63
CA GLU A 36 4.70 13.28 2.36
C GLU A 36 3.24 13.63 2.13
N VAL A 37 2.65 13.09 1.06
CA VAL A 37 1.23 13.21 0.75
C VAL A 37 0.63 11.82 0.89
N VAL A 38 -0.28 11.65 1.84
CA VAL A 38 -1.06 10.42 1.99
C VAL A 38 -2.32 10.56 1.14
N ILE A 39 -2.52 9.64 0.20
CA ILE A 39 -3.70 9.64 -0.66
C ILE A 39 -4.78 8.74 -0.05
N GLY A 40 -5.99 9.27 0.14
CA GLY A 40 -7.14 8.50 0.60
C GLY A 40 -7.34 8.49 2.11
N ASP A 41 -6.60 9.29 2.88
CA ASP A 41 -7.10 9.68 4.20
C ASP A 41 -8.24 10.70 4.03
N ASP A 42 -9.15 10.75 5.00
CA ASP A 42 -10.19 11.79 5.05
C ASP A 42 -9.59 13.21 5.15
N ARG A 43 -8.25 13.32 5.21
CA ARG A 43 -7.50 14.57 5.38
C ARG A 43 -7.08 15.28 4.10
N LEU A 44 -7.14 14.60 2.95
CA LEU A 44 -6.92 15.24 1.66
C LEU A 44 -7.85 16.44 1.41
N PHE A 45 -9.06 16.43 2.00
CA PHE A 45 -10.02 17.52 1.90
C PHE A 45 -10.28 18.26 3.22
N ASP A 46 -9.84 17.73 4.37
CA ASP A 46 -9.94 18.42 5.67
C ASP A 46 -8.75 19.36 5.96
N SER A 47 -7.64 19.20 5.23
CA SER A 47 -6.46 20.05 5.38
C SER A 47 -6.69 21.39 4.68
N PHE A 48 -6.79 22.46 5.47
CA PHE A 48 -7.03 23.82 5.02
C PHE A 48 -6.11 24.21 3.86
N GLY A 49 -6.67 24.31 2.65
CA GLY A 49 -6.00 24.86 1.47
C GLY A 49 -5.61 23.87 0.38
N VAL A 50 -5.92 22.58 0.51
CA VAL A 50 -5.82 21.64 -0.62
C VAL A 50 -6.83 22.05 -1.70
N ARG A 51 -6.37 22.17 -2.95
CA ARG A 51 -7.22 22.46 -4.11
C ARG A 51 -7.15 21.29 -5.07
N SER A 52 -8.28 20.77 -5.48
CA SER A 52 -8.35 19.78 -6.56
C SER A 52 -9.35 20.22 -7.61
N ASP A 53 -9.00 20.01 -8.88
CA ASP A 53 -9.89 20.17 -10.03
C ASP A 53 -10.89 19.00 -10.16
N CYS A 54 -10.68 17.92 -9.39
CA CYS A 54 -11.57 16.75 -9.31
C CYS A 54 -12.57 16.83 -8.16
N SER A 55 -12.98 18.04 -7.77
CA SER A 55 -13.98 18.23 -6.73
C SER A 55 -15.26 17.44 -7.03
N GLY A 56 -15.63 16.53 -6.13
CA GLY A 56 -16.86 15.73 -6.23
C GLY A 56 -16.72 14.39 -6.95
N ASN A 57 -15.53 14.02 -7.46
CA ASN A 57 -15.25 12.69 -8.01
C ASN A 57 -14.29 11.94 -7.08
N PRO A 58 -14.79 11.23 -6.05
CA PRO A 58 -13.93 10.39 -5.22
C PRO A 58 -13.27 9.31 -6.07
N LEU A 59 -12.13 8.79 -5.61
CA LEU A 59 -11.55 7.60 -6.20
C LEU A 59 -12.58 6.47 -6.12
N LEU A 60 -12.82 5.81 -7.25
CA LEU A 60 -13.69 4.64 -7.31
C LEU A 60 -13.08 3.55 -6.44
N CYS A 61 -13.92 2.85 -5.70
CA CYS A 61 -13.54 1.63 -4.99
C CYS A 61 -13.08 0.54 -5.98
N ASP A 62 -12.34 -0.44 -5.47
CA ASP A 62 -11.76 -1.57 -6.22
C ASP A 62 -11.01 -1.15 -7.49
N THR A 63 -10.34 0.01 -7.44
CA THR A 63 -9.73 0.61 -8.63
C THR A 63 -8.28 0.97 -8.34
N ALA A 64 -7.38 0.48 -9.21
CA ALA A 64 -5.97 0.83 -9.17
C ALA A 64 -5.73 2.17 -9.88
N TYR A 65 -4.97 3.05 -9.24
CA TYR A 65 -4.62 4.37 -9.70
C TYR A 65 -3.10 4.55 -9.77
N VAL A 66 -2.66 5.40 -10.69
CA VAL A 66 -1.27 5.88 -10.75
C VAL A 66 -1.23 7.34 -10.33
N PHE A 67 -0.28 7.65 -9.46
CA PHE A 67 0.00 8.98 -8.93
C PHE A 67 1.43 9.39 -9.26
N ARG A 68 1.64 10.69 -9.45
CA ARG A 68 2.96 11.34 -9.45
C ARG A 68 2.82 12.69 -8.80
N CYS A 69 3.89 13.20 -8.22
CA CYS A 69 3.93 14.53 -7.62
C CYS A 69 5.14 15.33 -8.12
N ARG A 70 5.08 16.64 -7.97
CA ARG A 70 6.20 17.57 -8.15
C ARG A 70 5.99 18.78 -7.26
N VAL A 71 7.06 19.53 -7.01
CA VAL A 71 6.96 20.88 -6.44
C VAL A 71 6.56 21.83 -7.58
N SER A 72 5.50 22.60 -7.36
CA SER A 72 5.05 23.61 -8.32
C SER A 72 6.03 24.79 -8.37
N GLU A 73 6.09 25.45 -9.52
CA GLU A 73 6.87 26.67 -9.67
C GLU A 73 6.34 27.79 -8.76
N THR A 74 7.24 28.71 -8.41
CA THR A 74 6.91 29.95 -7.71
C THR A 74 7.46 31.12 -8.51
N ALA A 75 7.15 32.35 -8.10
CA ALA A 75 7.73 33.54 -8.74
C ALA A 75 9.28 33.57 -8.70
N SER A 76 9.91 32.82 -7.81
CA SER A 76 11.36 32.82 -7.60
C SER A 76 12.08 31.50 -7.94
N CYS A 77 11.34 30.43 -8.22
CA CYS A 77 11.91 29.09 -8.43
C CYS A 77 11.10 28.32 -9.48
N ASP A 78 11.80 27.67 -10.41
CA ASP A 78 11.18 26.75 -11.37
C ASP A 78 10.59 25.50 -10.67
N ALA A 79 9.62 24.87 -11.32
CA ALA A 79 9.05 23.61 -10.84
C ALA A 79 10.12 22.50 -10.80
N SER A 80 9.97 21.57 -9.86
CA SER A 80 10.82 20.37 -9.87
C SER A 80 10.44 19.46 -11.06
N PRO A 81 11.36 18.56 -11.47
CA PRO A 81 10.97 17.42 -12.29
C PRO A 81 9.83 16.64 -11.62
N TRP A 82 9.04 15.95 -12.43
CA TRP A 82 8.08 14.98 -11.91
C TRP A 82 8.80 13.84 -11.20
N GLY A 83 8.27 13.45 -10.04
CA GLY A 83 8.68 12.24 -9.35
C GLY A 83 8.31 10.97 -10.11
N ASN A 84 8.81 9.83 -9.62
CA ASN A 84 8.42 8.53 -10.12
C ASN A 84 6.92 8.31 -9.96
N SER A 85 6.34 7.52 -10.87
CA SER A 85 4.95 7.11 -10.77
C SER A 85 4.79 6.02 -9.71
N ILE A 86 3.83 6.17 -8.82
CA ILE A 86 3.48 5.21 -7.76
C ILE A 86 2.08 4.70 -8.05
N ALA A 87 1.90 3.38 -7.99
CA ALA A 87 0.60 2.75 -8.18
C ALA A 87 0.04 2.27 -6.84
N CYS A 88 -1.21 2.61 -6.55
CA CYS A 88 -1.95 2.18 -5.37
C CYS A 88 -3.38 1.81 -5.78
N ALA A 89 -4.10 1.03 -4.97
CA ALA A 89 -5.51 0.70 -5.23
C ALA A 89 -6.39 1.11 -4.06
N THR A 90 -7.62 1.52 -4.36
CA THR A 90 -8.67 1.71 -3.36
C THR A 90 -9.19 0.36 -2.87
N LEU A 91 -9.81 0.37 -1.68
CA LEU A 91 -10.48 -0.79 -1.12
C LEU A 91 -11.67 -1.25 -1.99
N PRO A 92 -12.07 -2.53 -1.92
CA PRO A 92 -13.29 -3.03 -2.55
C PRO A 92 -14.51 -2.17 -2.19
N CYS A 93 -15.49 -2.11 -3.08
CA CYS A 93 -16.69 -1.26 -2.90
C CYS A 93 -17.53 -1.64 -1.68
N ASN A 94 -17.48 -2.91 -1.29
CA ASN A 94 -18.02 -3.40 -0.04
C ASN A 94 -16.82 -3.95 0.74
N PRO A 95 -16.05 -3.09 1.43
CA PRO A 95 -15.05 -3.59 2.34
C PRO A 95 -15.79 -4.44 3.39
N GLY A 96 -15.16 -5.50 3.86
CA GLY A 96 -15.66 -6.30 4.97
C GLY A 96 -15.75 -5.48 6.26
N GLN A 97 -15.71 -6.16 7.40
CA GLN A 97 -15.82 -5.50 8.69
C GLN A 97 -14.51 -4.79 9.06
N ASN A 98 -14.61 -3.65 9.76
CA ASN A 98 -13.45 -2.96 10.33
C ASN A 98 -12.92 -3.73 11.55
N CYS A 99 -12.27 -4.85 11.28
CA CYS A 99 -11.62 -5.74 12.24
C CYS A 99 -10.59 -6.60 11.47
N THR A 100 -9.69 -7.26 12.19
CA THR A 100 -8.61 -8.07 11.59
C THR A 100 -8.84 -9.56 11.76
N TYR A 101 -8.31 -10.33 10.82
CA TYR A 101 -8.18 -11.78 10.86
C TYR A 101 -6.71 -12.21 10.91
N SER A 102 -6.44 -13.35 11.54
CA SER A 102 -5.08 -13.89 11.66
C SER A 102 -4.53 -14.38 10.30
N GLN A 103 -3.21 -14.55 10.22
CA GLN A 103 -2.60 -15.19 9.05
C GLN A 103 -3.14 -16.61 8.79
N GLY A 104 -3.56 -17.32 9.84
CA GLY A 104 -4.13 -18.67 9.76
C GLY A 104 -5.50 -18.66 9.10
N TYR A 105 -6.34 -17.67 9.42
CA TYR A 105 -7.63 -17.47 8.78
C TYR A 105 -7.46 -17.26 7.27
N TRP A 106 -6.64 -16.28 6.87
CA TRP A 106 -6.43 -15.97 5.45
C TRP A 106 -5.87 -17.16 4.67
N LYS A 107 -4.94 -17.91 5.28
CA LYS A 107 -4.39 -19.13 4.67
C LYS A 107 -5.47 -20.17 4.37
N ASN A 108 -6.46 -20.33 5.26
CA ASN A 108 -7.48 -21.37 5.16
C ASN A 108 -8.74 -20.92 4.40
N HIS A 109 -8.99 -19.61 4.29
CA HIS A 109 -10.15 -19.01 3.62
C HIS A 109 -9.73 -18.26 2.36
N SER A 110 -9.00 -18.94 1.48
CA SER A 110 -8.48 -18.30 0.26
C SER A 110 -9.59 -17.86 -0.69
N ASP A 111 -10.75 -18.49 -0.66
CA ASP A 111 -11.92 -18.19 -1.50
C ASP A 111 -12.48 -16.79 -1.29
N VAL A 112 -12.37 -16.23 -0.08
CA VAL A 112 -12.90 -14.90 0.28
C VAL A 112 -11.85 -13.78 0.25
N TRP A 113 -10.66 -14.04 -0.31
CA TRP A 113 -9.62 -13.00 -0.40
C TRP A 113 -10.12 -11.79 -1.22
N PRO A 114 -10.03 -10.56 -0.68
CA PRO A 114 -10.44 -9.35 -1.40
C PRO A 114 -9.52 -9.05 -2.59
N LEU A 115 -8.28 -9.56 -2.58
CA LEU A 115 -7.27 -9.29 -3.61
C LEU A 115 -6.75 -10.58 -4.26
N GLN A 116 -6.56 -10.54 -5.58
CA GLN A 116 -5.99 -11.65 -6.36
C GLN A 116 -4.47 -11.56 -6.49
N ASN A 117 -3.89 -10.38 -6.28
CA ASN A 117 -2.46 -10.13 -6.34
C ASN A 117 -2.06 -9.21 -5.20
N LEU A 118 -0.87 -9.43 -4.63
CA LEU A 118 -0.26 -8.56 -3.64
C LEU A 118 1.20 -8.33 -3.99
N THR A 119 1.65 -7.10 -3.79
CA THR A 119 3.06 -6.76 -3.87
C THR A 119 3.69 -6.89 -2.49
N LEU A 120 4.83 -7.56 -2.39
CA LEU A 120 5.67 -7.59 -1.19
C LEU A 120 7.02 -7.00 -1.57
N GLY A 121 7.38 -5.88 -0.95
CA GLY A 121 8.48 -5.03 -1.39
C GLY A 121 8.27 -4.54 -2.83
N ALA A 122 9.17 -4.90 -3.74
CA ALA A 122 9.12 -4.54 -5.15
C ALA A 122 8.61 -5.67 -6.06
N VAL A 123 8.19 -6.80 -5.49
CA VAL A 123 7.80 -7.99 -6.26
C VAL A 123 6.29 -8.24 -6.14
N SER A 124 5.60 -8.33 -7.27
CA SER A 124 4.19 -8.67 -7.32
C SER A 124 3.99 -10.19 -7.38
N TYR A 125 3.12 -10.72 -6.51
CA TYR A 125 2.78 -12.13 -6.43
C TYR A 125 1.30 -12.33 -6.70
N ASN A 126 0.97 -13.36 -7.47
CA ASN A 126 -0.41 -13.79 -7.61
C ASN A 126 -0.85 -14.64 -6.40
N LYS A 127 -2.17 -14.81 -6.24
CA LYS A 127 -2.80 -15.59 -5.17
C LYS A 127 -2.19 -16.97 -4.95
N SER A 128 -1.90 -17.71 -6.02
CA SER A 128 -1.31 -19.06 -5.89
C SER A 128 0.12 -19.04 -5.34
N GLN A 129 0.89 -18.00 -5.66
CA GLN A 129 2.23 -17.79 -5.10
C GLN A 129 2.17 -17.36 -3.64
N LEU A 130 1.24 -16.46 -3.30
CA LEU A 130 1.01 -16.01 -1.93
C LEU A 130 0.59 -17.16 -1.01
N LEU A 131 -0.29 -18.04 -1.48
CA LEU A 131 -0.66 -19.25 -0.76
C LEU A 131 0.51 -20.21 -0.58
N GLN A 132 1.39 -20.36 -1.57
CA GLN A 132 2.61 -21.16 -1.40
C GLN A 132 3.55 -20.57 -0.34
N ILE A 133 3.67 -19.24 -0.28
CA ILE A 133 4.42 -18.54 0.77
C ILE A 133 3.80 -18.83 2.15
N LEU A 134 2.49 -18.61 2.33
CA LEU A 134 1.77 -18.88 3.60
C LEU A 134 1.79 -20.35 4.04
N ASN A 135 1.87 -21.29 3.08
CA ASN A 135 1.95 -22.72 3.37
C ASN A 135 3.36 -23.19 3.72
N ARG A 136 4.39 -22.44 3.36
CA ARG A 136 5.78 -22.79 3.66
C ARG A 136 6.08 -22.56 5.14
N PRO A 137 6.66 -23.54 5.85
CA PRO A 137 7.19 -23.29 7.19
C PRO A 137 8.30 -22.24 7.17
N ALA A 138 8.28 -21.31 8.13
CA ALA A 138 9.24 -20.20 8.19
C ALA A 138 10.73 -20.62 8.23
N GLN A 139 11.04 -21.79 8.81
CA GLN A 139 12.40 -22.37 8.88
C GLN A 139 13.49 -21.37 9.30
N ALA A 140 13.19 -20.51 10.29
CA ALA A 140 14.09 -19.46 10.79
C ALA A 140 14.55 -18.44 9.71
N ASN A 141 13.84 -18.31 8.60
CA ASN A 141 14.04 -17.24 7.64
C ASN A 141 13.13 -16.05 8.00
N GLY A 142 13.73 -14.95 8.46
CA GLY A 142 13.01 -13.73 8.84
C GLY A 142 12.19 -13.15 7.69
N LEU A 143 12.64 -13.29 6.44
CA LEU A 143 11.87 -12.86 5.27
C LEU A 143 10.54 -13.61 5.12
N VAL A 144 10.54 -14.92 5.37
CA VAL A 144 9.31 -15.73 5.28
C VAL A 144 8.37 -15.39 6.42
N ILE A 145 8.91 -15.19 7.63
CA ILE A 145 8.13 -14.80 8.82
C ILE A 145 7.46 -13.43 8.59
N LEU A 146 8.23 -12.44 8.15
CA LEU A 146 7.72 -11.10 7.85
C LEU A 146 6.69 -11.14 6.72
N ALA A 147 6.94 -11.93 5.67
CA ALA A 147 6.01 -12.07 4.56
C ALA A 147 4.68 -12.67 5.00
N HIS A 148 4.65 -13.65 5.91
CA HIS A 148 3.39 -14.20 6.40
C HIS A 148 2.53 -13.12 7.07
N GLN A 149 3.12 -12.32 7.96
CA GLN A 149 2.40 -11.27 8.67
C GLN A 149 2.01 -10.10 7.76
N LEU A 150 2.89 -9.72 6.82
CA LEU A 150 2.61 -8.67 5.86
C LEU A 150 1.48 -9.04 4.90
N ILE A 151 1.42 -10.30 4.45
CA ILE A 151 0.31 -10.78 3.61
C ILE A 151 -1.01 -10.66 4.37
N ALA A 152 -1.07 -11.13 5.61
CA ALA A 152 -2.28 -11.05 6.43
C ALA A 152 -2.71 -9.59 6.70
N ALA A 153 -1.76 -8.71 7.03
CA ALA A 153 -2.05 -7.30 7.26
C ALA A 153 -2.62 -6.62 6.01
N LYS A 154 -2.03 -6.86 4.83
CA LYS A 154 -2.53 -6.30 3.57
C LYS A 154 -3.90 -6.84 3.19
N LEU A 155 -4.19 -8.11 3.48
CA LEU A 155 -5.52 -8.69 3.28
C LEU A 155 -6.55 -8.10 4.24
N ASN A 156 -6.20 -7.89 5.52
CA ASN A 156 -7.05 -7.21 6.49
C ASN A 156 -7.40 -5.80 6.04
N ILE A 157 -6.40 -5.02 5.64
CA ILE A 157 -6.61 -3.65 5.14
C ILE A 157 -7.50 -3.69 3.90
N ALA A 158 -7.20 -4.58 2.95
CA ALA A 158 -8.02 -4.78 1.76
C ALA A 158 -9.45 -5.24 2.08
N ASN A 159 -9.66 -5.88 3.22
CA ASN A 159 -10.97 -6.29 3.73
C ASN A 159 -11.64 -5.21 4.58
N GLY A 160 -11.10 -3.99 4.67
CA GLY A 160 -11.73 -2.88 5.38
C GLY A 160 -11.20 -2.57 6.78
N ALA A 161 -10.19 -3.29 7.26
CA ALA A 161 -9.57 -3.00 8.54
C ALA A 161 -8.79 -1.68 8.48
N ASP A 162 -8.98 -0.83 9.50
CA ASP A 162 -8.25 0.44 9.63
C ASP A 162 -6.73 0.18 9.72
N PRO A 163 -5.91 0.74 8.81
CA PRO A 163 -4.46 0.54 8.79
C PRO A 163 -3.71 1.45 9.79
N ALA A 164 -4.36 2.40 10.45
CA ALA A 164 -3.68 3.49 11.17
C ALA A 164 -2.61 3.02 12.17
N ALA A 165 -2.85 1.88 12.84
CA ALA A 165 -1.92 1.32 13.82
C ALA A 165 -0.65 0.69 13.20
N VAL A 166 -0.69 0.30 11.92
CA VAL A 166 0.39 -0.45 11.25
C VAL A 166 0.85 0.14 9.92
N GLN A 167 0.30 1.28 9.51
CA GLN A 167 0.58 1.86 8.20
C GLN A 167 2.08 2.04 7.96
N GLN A 168 2.81 2.59 8.94
CA GLN A 168 4.26 2.74 8.83
C GLN A 168 4.99 1.38 8.81
N SER A 169 4.57 0.42 9.64
CA SER A 169 5.17 -0.92 9.68
C SER A 169 4.99 -1.69 8.36
N VAL A 170 3.87 -1.49 7.66
CA VAL A 170 3.65 -2.05 6.32
C VAL A 170 4.62 -1.44 5.31
N ILE A 171 4.79 -0.11 5.32
CA ILE A 171 5.74 0.61 4.46
C ILE A 171 7.18 0.13 4.73
N ASP A 172 7.58 0.08 6.00
CA ASP A 172 8.92 -0.33 6.42
C ASP A 172 9.18 -1.80 6.07
N ALA A 173 8.18 -2.68 6.20
CA ALA A 173 8.28 -4.07 5.80
C ALA A 173 8.47 -4.22 4.29
N ASP A 174 7.70 -3.50 3.47
CA ASP A 174 7.91 -3.46 2.02
C ASP A 174 9.31 -2.92 1.67
N GLY A 175 9.73 -1.83 2.30
CA GLY A 175 11.07 -1.26 2.12
C GLY A 175 12.19 -2.24 2.48
N MET A 176 12.03 -2.98 3.57
CA MET A 176 12.99 -3.98 4.04
C MET A 176 13.06 -5.20 3.12
N ILE A 177 11.91 -5.66 2.59
CA ILE A 177 11.87 -6.75 1.59
C ILE A 177 12.55 -6.30 0.30
N GLY A 178 12.29 -5.07 -0.15
CA GLY A 178 12.87 -4.52 -1.37
C GLY A 178 12.69 -5.46 -2.57
N GLY A 179 13.77 -5.74 -3.29
CA GLY A 179 13.75 -6.64 -4.45
C GLY A 179 13.86 -8.13 -4.14
N LEU A 180 13.82 -8.55 -2.88
CA LEU A 180 13.98 -9.96 -2.51
C LEU A 180 12.75 -10.78 -2.93
N ILE A 181 12.98 -11.98 -3.46
CA ILE A 181 11.91 -12.90 -3.84
C ILE A 181 11.70 -13.93 -2.71
N VAL A 182 10.51 -13.91 -2.11
CA VAL A 182 10.17 -14.71 -0.92
C VAL A 182 10.12 -16.21 -1.26
N PRO A 183 10.74 -17.08 -0.45
CA PRO A 183 10.58 -18.53 -0.58
C PRO A 183 9.13 -18.99 -0.38
N PRO A 184 8.65 -20.02 -1.12
CA PRO A 184 9.42 -20.90 -2.01
C PRO A 184 9.53 -20.40 -3.46
N ILE A 185 8.93 -19.25 -3.79
CA ILE A 185 8.95 -18.71 -5.15
C ILE A 185 10.36 -18.28 -5.54
N GLY A 186 11.08 -17.70 -4.59
CA GLY A 186 12.51 -17.41 -4.69
C GLY A 186 13.32 -18.06 -3.58
N ASN A 187 14.51 -17.50 -3.37
CA ASN A 187 15.48 -17.94 -2.37
C ASN A 187 15.92 -16.78 -1.46
N GLY A 188 15.12 -15.71 -1.37
CA GLY A 188 15.41 -14.54 -0.54
C GLY A 188 15.52 -14.90 0.95
N TYR A 189 16.31 -14.10 1.66
CA TYR A 189 16.57 -14.30 3.07
C TYR A 189 16.78 -12.97 3.79
N LEU A 190 16.20 -12.86 4.97
CA LEU A 190 16.53 -11.86 5.98
C LEU A 190 16.71 -12.59 7.30
N SER A 191 17.62 -12.11 8.15
CA SER A 191 17.75 -12.71 9.48
C SER A 191 16.50 -12.40 10.31
N PRO A 192 16.00 -13.32 11.15
CA PRO A 192 14.86 -13.05 12.03
C PRO A 192 15.05 -11.82 12.92
N ALA A 193 16.28 -11.55 13.35
CA ALA A 193 16.60 -10.38 14.15
C ALA A 193 16.43 -9.05 13.40
N GLN A 194 16.59 -9.04 12.07
CA GLN A 194 16.34 -7.84 11.27
C GLN A 194 14.84 -7.56 11.11
N THR A 195 14.02 -8.61 11.11
CA THR A 195 12.58 -8.50 10.81
C THR A 195 11.70 -8.52 12.05
N SER A 196 12.25 -8.77 13.24
CA SER A 196 11.46 -9.10 14.44
C SER A 196 10.50 -7.98 14.85
N GLU A 197 10.96 -6.74 14.93
CA GLU A 197 10.13 -5.61 15.37
C GLU A 197 8.91 -5.40 14.46
N LEU A 198 9.12 -5.44 13.15
CA LEU A 198 8.05 -5.35 12.16
C LEU A 198 7.13 -6.57 12.20
N THR A 199 7.70 -7.75 12.38
CA THR A 199 6.93 -8.99 12.51
C THR A 199 6.01 -8.93 13.72
N ASP A 200 6.53 -8.51 14.88
CA ASP A 200 5.78 -8.44 16.13
C ASP A 200 4.63 -7.44 16.01
N THR A 201 4.91 -6.23 15.51
CA THR A 201 3.88 -5.20 15.31
C THR A 201 2.78 -5.65 14.34
N LEU A 202 3.15 -6.27 13.21
CA LEU A 202 2.17 -6.80 12.26
C LEU A 202 1.39 -7.98 12.85
N THR A 203 2.01 -8.80 13.69
CA THR A 203 1.33 -9.89 14.42
C THR A 203 0.30 -9.31 15.37
N GLU A 204 0.67 -8.34 16.21
CA GLU A 204 -0.27 -7.68 17.14
C GLU A 204 -1.49 -7.11 16.43
N TYR A 205 -1.32 -6.56 15.23
CA TYR A 205 -2.43 -6.06 14.42
C TYR A 205 -3.30 -7.18 13.86
N ASN A 206 -2.69 -8.21 13.26
CA ASN A 206 -3.42 -9.33 12.66
C ASN A 206 -4.21 -10.14 13.70
N GLU A 207 -3.69 -10.22 14.93
CA GLU A 207 -4.36 -10.85 16.07
C GLU A 207 -5.30 -9.87 16.81
N GLY A 208 -5.47 -8.64 16.32
CA GLY A 208 -6.41 -7.65 16.85
C GLY A 208 -6.03 -7.06 18.22
N THR A 209 -4.77 -7.21 18.64
CA THR A 209 -4.24 -6.59 19.87
C THR A 209 -4.06 -5.07 19.70
N ILE A 210 -3.69 -4.63 18.50
CA ILE A 210 -3.67 -3.22 18.09
C ILE A 210 -4.55 -3.00 16.86
N GLY A 211 -4.93 -1.75 16.60
CA GLY A 211 -5.80 -1.41 15.48
C GLY A 211 -7.28 -1.62 15.82
N PRO A 212 -8.12 -2.03 14.84
CA PRO A 212 -9.57 -2.04 15.01
C PRO A 212 -10.13 -3.21 15.84
N GLY A 213 -9.27 -4.12 16.33
CA GLY A 213 -9.68 -5.33 17.05
C GLY A 213 -9.88 -6.53 16.13
N HIS A 214 -10.08 -7.71 16.73
CA HIS A 214 -10.25 -8.97 16.00
C HIS A 214 -11.71 -9.16 15.55
N CYS A 215 -11.92 -9.77 14.38
CA CYS A 215 -13.26 -10.15 13.95
C CYS A 215 -13.78 -11.34 14.75
N ASP A 216 -15.09 -11.38 14.99
CA ASP A 216 -15.75 -12.59 15.48
C ASP A 216 -15.87 -13.59 14.31
N ASP A 217 -15.45 -14.83 14.53
CA ASP A 217 -15.55 -15.94 13.58
C ASP A 217 -16.99 -16.44 13.38
#